data_AF-A0A1C3F7J9-F1
#
_entry.id   AF-A0A1C3F7J9-F1
#
_cell.length_a   1.000
_cell.length_b   1.000
_cell.length_c   1.000
_cell.angle_alpha   90.00
_cell.angle_beta   90.00
_cell.angle_gamma   90.00
#
_symmetry.space_group_name_H-M   'P 1'
#
loop_
_entity.id
_entity.type
_entity.pdbx_description
1 polymer ?
#
loop_
_entity_poly.entity_id
_entity_poly.type
_entity_poly.pdbx_seq_one_letter_code
_entity_poly.pdbx_strand_id
1 'polypeptide(L)'
;MRFAGKCFFLLFFIFGFIILANVPSASASTSINRIAGNDRYQTAVAVSQNGWPDGADSAILAYGQNFPDALSAGPLAHKYDAPILLTGSYNLNEDTAQELKRLKVKKVFIIGGYAVISKSVEAELSALNITSVRIAGQDCYETALLVAKQVGISKGVFVTTGLDFPDALSIAPIAATNEMPILLVPPNDLTSTQKTFLSKSKIPTSYIVKGYNEISDQVVSQFPNYEFINGADPYERNINLITRFASSLDLDTVYLATGELFPDALTASALAQKGKNPLILLKGDTIPYSALAFIHSNIISQFNILGGYSVISAATESTLPELPAQIESVADVSDSVVEKQKYEPPKTVTVTDTNGLSQSVPVTWSLSSVYTLHTGTYRFEGTINNYSGHVYLKLTVYPSVSKINPISTEVILGDSYSFPDTVMAVMSDGSSKDYPVTWSSNIVSLNKTGTYTFKGKVEGLTQTATLTLKVSEDAKIDFPDQNLKEAVADKVGKDDDETIYRSDVINISSLNAKSSGIDDLTGLEYLTNLKTLDLSNNSLTKVPTLTKLTQLKTLKLHNTDLQNLTALKGLTSLTYLDISDNYITDFSPLKDFVNLNTLYLDDNYPLNYTENYTPDYSPVRLYYDNLDRKDFDL
;
A
#
# COMPACT_ATOMS: atom_id res chain seq x y z
N MET A 1 -73.10 -22.55 -13.96
CA MET A 1 -71.89 -23.40 -14.05
C MET A 1 -71.03 -22.88 -15.20
N ARG A 2 -69.91 -22.22 -14.92
CA ARG A 2 -69.04 -21.57 -15.90
C ARG A 2 -67.71 -22.33 -16.05
N PHE A 3 -67.50 -22.83 -17.28
CA PHE A 3 -66.30 -22.86 -18.12
C PHE A 3 -64.87 -22.88 -17.55
N ALA A 4 -64.18 -24.00 -17.83
CA ALA A 4 -62.98 -24.20 -18.66
C ALA A 4 -61.77 -23.24 -18.57
N GLY A 5 -60.59 -23.84 -18.37
CA GLY A 5 -59.27 -23.19 -18.41
C GLY A 5 -58.70 -22.97 -19.81
N LYS A 6 -57.59 -22.22 -19.88
CA LYS A 6 -56.69 -22.10 -21.03
C LYS A 6 -55.28 -21.66 -20.60
N CYS A 7 -54.31 -22.23 -21.32
CA CYS A 7 -52.86 -22.20 -21.17
C CYS A 7 -52.23 -20.79 -21.23
N PHE A 8 -51.10 -20.64 -20.52
CA PHE A 8 -50.21 -19.49 -20.59
C PHE A 8 -49.08 -19.80 -21.58
N PHE A 9 -49.03 -19.07 -22.71
CA PHE A 9 -47.88 -19.02 -23.61
C PHE A 9 -47.01 -17.82 -23.20
N LEU A 10 -45.75 -18.05 -22.82
CA LEU A 10 -44.79 -16.98 -22.60
C LEU A 10 -43.96 -16.79 -23.88
N LEU A 11 -43.96 -15.57 -24.42
CA LEU A 11 -43.30 -15.17 -25.65
C LEU A 11 -42.57 -13.88 -25.31
N PHE A 12 -41.23 -13.87 -25.25
CA PHE A 12 -40.47 -12.61 -25.13
C PHE A 12 -39.12 -12.66 -25.88
N PHE A 13 -39.15 -11.99 -27.04
CA PHE A 13 -38.16 -11.10 -27.65
C PHE A 13 -36.66 -11.34 -27.45
N ILE A 14 -36.02 -11.71 -28.58
CA ILE A 14 -34.61 -11.47 -28.89
C ILE A 14 -34.42 -9.98 -29.17
N PHE A 15 -33.53 -9.29 -28.43
CA PHE A 15 -33.06 -7.95 -28.77
C PHE A 15 -31.58 -7.99 -29.13
N GLY A 16 -31.26 -7.39 -30.28
CA GLY A 16 -29.97 -7.43 -30.96
C GLY A 16 -28.86 -6.68 -30.24
N PHE A 17 -27.63 -7.14 -30.53
CA PHE A 17 -26.38 -6.53 -30.11
C PHE A 17 -26.30 -5.07 -30.58
N ILE A 18 -26.14 -4.19 -29.59
CA ILE A 18 -25.85 -2.76 -29.74
C ILE A 18 -24.40 -2.62 -30.22
N ILE A 19 -24.21 -1.83 -31.27
CA ILE A 19 -22.91 -1.31 -31.70
C ILE A 19 -22.36 -0.47 -30.53
N LEU A 20 -21.26 -0.91 -29.91
CA LEU A 20 -20.48 -0.10 -28.97
C LEU A 20 -19.83 1.05 -29.74
N ALA A 21 -20.55 2.16 -29.87
CA ALA A 21 -19.90 3.43 -30.07
C ALA A 21 -19.11 3.73 -28.79
N ASN A 22 -17.80 3.91 -28.88
CA ASN A 22 -17.02 4.55 -27.83
C ASN A 22 -17.60 5.95 -27.65
N VAL A 23 -18.49 6.11 -26.68
CA VAL A 23 -18.87 7.43 -26.19
C VAL A 23 -17.69 7.85 -25.32
N PRO A 24 -16.88 8.85 -25.70
CA PRO A 24 -15.85 9.34 -24.81
C PRO A 24 -16.53 9.72 -23.48
N SER A 25 -16.01 9.19 -22.37
CA SER A 25 -16.48 9.53 -21.03
C SER A 25 -16.44 11.06 -20.89
N ALA A 26 -17.61 11.69 -20.73
CA ALA A 26 -17.70 13.14 -20.65
C ALA A 26 -16.96 13.63 -19.41
N SER A 27 -15.86 14.37 -19.54
CA SER A 27 -15.16 14.93 -18.36
C SER A 27 -16.10 15.85 -17.57
N ALA A 28 -16.03 15.80 -16.24
CA ALA A 28 -16.82 16.69 -15.40
C ALA A 28 -16.16 18.08 -15.37
N SER A 29 -16.98 19.13 -15.44
CA SER A 29 -16.49 20.51 -15.49
C SER A 29 -15.82 20.91 -14.17
N THR A 30 -14.70 21.65 -14.27
CA THR A 30 -13.93 22.18 -13.15
C THR A 30 -14.80 23.03 -12.24
N SER A 31 -14.76 22.76 -10.93
CA SER A 31 -15.55 23.50 -9.95
C SER A 31 -14.95 24.88 -9.65
N ILE A 32 -15.82 25.85 -9.36
CA ILE A 32 -15.42 27.20 -8.93
C ILE A 32 -16.02 27.51 -7.57
N ASN A 33 -15.20 28.07 -6.70
CA ASN A 33 -15.60 28.63 -5.42
C ASN A 33 -15.04 30.04 -5.28
N ARG A 34 -15.87 31.03 -4.93
CA ARG A 34 -15.42 32.40 -4.69
C ARG A 34 -15.44 32.71 -3.19
N ILE A 35 -14.31 33.19 -2.68
CA ILE A 35 -14.11 33.59 -1.28
C ILE A 35 -13.89 35.09 -1.26
N ALA A 36 -14.92 35.85 -0.87
CA ALA A 36 -14.92 37.30 -0.91
C ALA A 36 -15.85 37.92 0.14
N GLY A 37 -15.52 39.13 0.58
CA GLY A 37 -16.42 40.05 1.29
C GLY A 37 -16.63 41.35 0.50
N ASN A 38 -17.35 42.32 1.08
CA ASN A 38 -17.56 43.61 0.42
C ASN A 38 -16.28 44.47 0.41
N ASP A 39 -15.34 44.19 1.32
CA ASP A 39 -14.03 44.82 1.39
C ASP A 39 -12.95 43.82 1.81
N ARG A 40 -11.72 44.31 1.92
CA ARG A 40 -10.54 43.50 2.29
C ARG A 40 -10.65 42.84 3.68
N TYR A 41 -11.32 43.49 4.63
CA TYR A 41 -11.46 42.96 5.98
C TYR A 41 -12.44 41.80 5.97
N GLN A 42 -13.56 41.96 5.27
CA GLN A 42 -14.57 40.92 5.12
C GLN A 42 -14.07 39.76 4.24
N THR A 43 -13.24 40.01 3.22
CA THR A 43 -12.56 38.92 2.48
C THR A 43 -11.62 38.15 3.41
N ALA A 44 -10.82 38.83 4.26
CA ALA A 44 -9.97 38.16 5.25
C ALA A 44 -10.78 37.27 6.22
N VAL A 45 -11.96 37.75 6.64
CA VAL A 45 -12.91 36.99 7.47
C VAL A 45 -13.45 35.78 6.70
N ALA A 46 -13.85 35.93 5.44
CA ALA A 46 -14.33 34.81 4.62
C ALA A 46 -13.24 33.73 4.42
N VAL A 47 -11.99 34.15 4.18
CA VAL A 47 -10.83 33.24 4.12
C VAL A 47 -10.65 32.51 5.45
N SER A 48 -10.76 33.22 6.58
CA SER A 48 -10.67 32.64 7.92
C SER A 48 -11.78 31.60 8.18
N GLN A 49 -13.02 31.88 7.78
CA GLN A 49 -14.14 30.96 7.96
C GLN A 49 -14.00 29.68 7.13
N ASN A 50 -13.39 29.76 5.94
CA ASN A 50 -13.10 28.60 5.11
C ASN A 50 -11.97 27.74 5.68
N GLY A 51 -10.90 28.36 6.21
CA GLY A 51 -9.72 27.63 6.70
C GLY A 51 -9.79 27.15 8.16
N TRP A 52 -10.62 27.80 8.98
CA TRP A 52 -10.73 27.56 10.42
C TRP A 52 -12.20 27.55 10.87
N PRO A 53 -13.04 26.64 10.33
CA PRO A 53 -14.45 26.55 10.71
C PRO A 53 -14.62 26.25 12.21
N ASP A 54 -13.73 25.44 12.78
CA ASP A 54 -13.78 24.99 14.18
C ASP A 54 -13.06 25.92 15.18
N GLY A 55 -12.42 26.98 14.68
CA GLY A 55 -11.67 27.96 15.47
C GLY A 55 -10.15 27.88 15.30
N ALA A 56 -9.43 28.81 15.94
CA ALA A 56 -7.97 28.89 15.92
C ALA A 56 -7.45 29.47 17.25
N ASP A 57 -6.42 28.86 17.83
CA ASP A 57 -5.82 29.36 19.08
C ASP A 57 -5.07 30.69 18.89
N SER A 58 -4.55 30.92 17.68
CA SER A 58 -3.79 32.12 17.30
C SER A 58 -4.32 32.76 16.02
N ALA A 59 -4.07 34.06 15.86
CA ALA A 59 -4.27 34.78 14.59
C ALA A 59 -3.07 35.68 14.30
N ILE A 60 -2.79 35.92 13.01
CA ILE A 60 -1.85 36.95 12.57
C ILE A 60 -2.65 38.21 12.23
N LEU A 61 -2.24 39.36 12.77
CA LEU A 61 -2.91 40.63 12.52
C LEU A 61 -1.96 41.57 11.76
N ALA A 62 -2.40 41.99 10.58
CA ALA A 62 -1.64 42.87 9.69
C ALA A 62 -2.42 44.14 9.35
N TYR A 63 -1.71 45.18 8.90
CA TYR A 63 -2.32 46.44 8.52
C TYR A 63 -3.04 46.30 7.17
N GLY A 64 -4.32 46.68 7.12
CA GLY A 64 -5.15 46.46 5.95
C GLY A 64 -4.88 47.42 4.78
N GLN A 65 -4.35 48.63 5.05
CA GLN A 65 -4.19 49.67 4.02
C GLN A 65 -2.80 49.75 3.39
N ASN A 66 -1.80 49.03 3.89
CA ASN A 66 -0.46 48.96 3.29
C ASN A 66 0.16 47.56 3.49
N PHE A 67 1.08 47.17 2.62
CA PHE A 67 1.56 45.79 2.49
C PHE A 67 2.94 45.45 3.11
N PRO A 68 3.96 46.34 3.19
CA PRO A 68 5.35 45.91 3.33
C PRO A 68 5.65 45.01 4.53
N ASP A 69 5.09 45.32 5.70
CA ASP A 69 5.31 44.52 6.90
C ASP A 69 4.63 43.14 6.81
N ALA A 70 3.51 43.05 6.10
CA ALA A 70 2.66 41.86 6.05
C ALA A 70 3.15 40.79 5.06
N LEU A 71 3.95 41.14 4.06
CA LEU A 71 4.38 40.24 2.99
C LEU A 71 5.12 38.98 3.47
N SER A 72 5.73 39.03 4.65
CA SER A 72 6.45 37.90 5.26
C SER A 72 5.59 37.02 6.18
N ALA A 73 4.31 37.38 6.37
CA ALA A 73 3.45 36.78 7.39
C ALA A 73 2.99 35.34 7.06
N GLY A 74 2.94 34.95 5.77
CA GLY A 74 2.43 33.64 5.34
C GLY A 74 3.07 32.44 6.06
N PRO A 75 4.41 32.28 6.05
CA PRO A 75 5.07 31.19 6.78
C PRO A 75 4.89 31.25 8.30
N LEU A 76 4.66 32.43 8.88
CA LEU A 76 4.34 32.54 10.31
C LEU A 76 2.92 32.06 10.59
N ALA A 77 1.98 32.38 9.72
CA ALA A 77 0.61 31.89 9.77
C ALA A 77 0.58 30.36 9.69
N HIS A 78 1.40 29.74 8.82
CA HIS A 78 1.63 28.29 8.77
C HIS A 78 2.03 27.72 10.13
N LYS A 79 3.10 28.29 10.71
CA LYS A 79 3.71 27.79 11.93
C LYS A 79 2.74 27.71 13.12
N TYR A 80 1.77 28.60 13.16
CA TYR A 80 0.79 28.68 14.24
C TYR A 80 -0.61 28.17 13.85
N ASP A 81 -0.77 27.58 12.66
CA ASP A 81 -2.07 27.22 12.06
C ASP A 81 -3.11 28.34 12.27
N ALA A 82 -2.77 29.54 11.81
CA ALA A 82 -3.47 30.77 12.16
C ALA A 82 -3.96 31.51 10.90
N PRO A 83 -5.16 32.09 10.89
CA PRO A 83 -5.58 33.00 9.82
C PRO A 83 -4.77 34.30 9.85
N ILE A 84 -4.64 34.94 8.68
CA ILE A 84 -4.19 36.32 8.57
C ILE A 84 -5.44 37.21 8.49
N LEU A 85 -5.63 38.05 9.50
CA LEU A 85 -6.71 39.05 9.56
C LEU A 85 -6.13 40.46 9.43
N LEU A 86 -6.97 41.40 9.02
CA LEU A 86 -6.56 42.77 8.71
C LEU A 86 -7.14 43.77 9.72
N THR A 87 -6.41 44.83 10.04
CA THR A 87 -6.88 45.89 10.93
C THR A 87 -6.61 47.28 10.36
N GLY A 88 -7.38 48.26 10.84
CA GLY A 88 -7.04 49.67 10.67
C GLY A 88 -5.89 50.09 11.58
N SER A 89 -5.43 51.34 11.41
CA SER A 89 -4.26 51.85 12.15
C SER A 89 -4.55 52.20 13.61
N TYR A 90 -5.73 52.78 13.85
CA TYR A 90 -6.10 53.35 15.14
C TYR A 90 -7.19 52.58 15.88
N ASN A 91 -7.78 51.57 15.25
CA ASN A 91 -8.82 50.75 15.83
C ASN A 91 -8.81 49.37 15.20
N LEU A 92 -9.19 48.36 15.98
CA LEU A 92 -9.46 47.04 15.46
C LEU A 92 -10.68 47.14 14.53
N ASN A 93 -10.57 46.57 13.33
CA ASN A 93 -11.74 46.50 12.44
C ASN A 93 -12.83 45.64 13.10
N GLU A 94 -14.10 46.05 12.95
CA GLU A 94 -15.22 45.41 13.65
C GLU A 94 -15.43 43.95 13.19
N ASP A 95 -15.41 43.68 11.87
CA ASP A 95 -15.53 42.32 11.33
C ASP A 95 -14.39 41.42 11.85
N THR A 96 -13.17 41.97 11.92
CA THR A 96 -12.00 41.28 12.47
C THR A 96 -12.16 40.99 13.96
N ALA A 97 -12.67 41.94 14.75
CA ALA A 97 -12.94 41.73 16.17
C ALA A 97 -14.01 40.63 16.39
N GLN A 98 -15.03 40.58 15.55
CA GLN A 98 -16.05 39.53 15.59
C GLN A 98 -15.46 38.17 15.19
N GLU A 99 -14.62 38.12 14.15
CA GLU A 99 -13.99 36.89 13.69
C GLU A 99 -13.00 36.33 14.72
N LEU A 100 -12.20 37.18 15.38
CA LEU A 100 -11.33 36.77 16.50
C LEU A 100 -12.12 36.10 17.63
N LYS A 101 -13.34 36.60 17.93
CA LYS A 101 -14.24 35.98 18.92
C LYS A 101 -14.79 34.64 18.42
N ARG A 102 -15.24 34.56 17.15
CA ARG A 102 -15.74 33.31 16.54
C ARG A 102 -14.68 32.22 16.61
N LEU A 103 -13.44 32.57 16.27
CA LEU A 103 -12.29 31.68 16.29
C LEU A 103 -11.85 31.27 17.70
N LYS A 104 -12.27 32.02 18.73
CA LYS A 104 -11.83 31.86 20.13
C LYS A 104 -10.31 32.03 20.28
N VAL A 105 -9.75 32.99 19.55
CA VAL A 105 -8.31 33.29 19.57
C VAL A 105 -7.86 33.69 20.97
N LYS A 106 -6.73 33.15 21.42
CA LYS A 106 -6.09 33.50 22.69
C LYS A 106 -4.88 34.41 22.50
N LYS A 107 -4.24 34.30 21.33
CA LYS A 107 -3.00 35.00 21.01
C LYS A 107 -3.03 35.62 19.62
N VAL A 108 -2.67 36.89 19.51
CA VAL A 108 -2.51 37.58 18.23
C VAL A 108 -1.06 37.96 18.01
N PHE A 109 -0.51 37.64 16.84
CA PHE A 109 0.78 38.15 16.40
C PHE A 109 0.56 39.37 15.52
N ILE A 110 0.94 40.56 16.01
CA ILE A 110 0.82 41.80 15.27
C ILE A 110 2.07 41.98 14.42
N ILE A 111 1.90 42.05 13.10
CA ILE A 111 3.00 42.26 12.15
C ILE A 111 2.99 43.71 11.70
N GLY A 112 4.03 44.45 12.11
CA GLY A 112 4.20 45.86 11.80
C GLY A 112 4.30 46.77 13.02
N GLY A 113 4.97 47.90 12.83
CA GLY A 113 5.30 48.84 13.90
C GLY A 113 4.12 49.68 14.38
N TYR A 114 4.35 50.48 15.42
CA TYR A 114 3.33 51.40 15.96
C TYR A 114 2.91 52.51 14.99
N ALA A 115 3.71 52.79 13.98
CA ALA A 115 3.39 53.76 12.94
C ALA A 115 2.24 53.30 12.02
N VAL A 116 2.01 51.99 11.90
CA VAL A 116 0.96 51.41 11.05
C VAL A 116 -0.14 50.76 11.86
N ILE A 117 0.16 50.16 13.01
CA ILE A 117 -0.82 49.57 13.93
C ILE A 117 -0.54 50.09 15.34
N SER A 118 -1.34 51.05 15.80
CA SER A 118 -1.11 51.77 17.05
C SER A 118 -1.40 50.93 18.31
N LYS A 119 -1.09 51.50 19.48
CA LYS A 119 -1.34 50.87 20.79
C LYS A 119 -2.82 50.70 21.13
N SER A 120 -3.73 51.48 20.53
CA SER A 120 -5.17 51.31 20.78
C SER A 120 -5.67 49.96 20.29
N VAL A 121 -5.15 49.45 19.18
CA VAL A 121 -5.47 48.09 18.69
C VAL A 121 -5.05 47.02 19.70
N GLU A 122 -3.87 47.17 20.34
CA GLU A 122 -3.43 46.27 21.42
C GLU A 122 -4.34 46.34 22.65
N ALA A 123 -4.80 47.55 23.00
CA ALA A 123 -5.74 47.75 24.10
C ALA A 123 -7.11 47.10 23.79
N GLU A 124 -7.60 47.21 22.56
CA GLU A 124 -8.83 46.57 22.10
C GLU A 124 -8.70 45.04 22.12
N LEU A 125 -7.58 44.48 21.65
CA LEU A 125 -7.29 43.03 21.75
C LEU A 125 -7.25 42.57 23.22
N SER A 126 -6.61 43.34 24.10
CA SER A 126 -6.55 43.05 25.52
C SER A 126 -7.94 43.05 26.18
N ALA A 127 -8.81 43.99 25.77
CA ALA A 127 -10.21 44.04 26.23
C ALA A 127 -11.03 42.81 25.76
N LEU A 128 -10.60 42.14 24.70
CA LEU A 128 -11.15 40.84 24.26
C LEU A 128 -10.54 39.63 24.99
N ASN A 129 -9.67 39.85 25.97
CA ASN A 129 -8.86 38.82 26.65
C ASN A 129 -7.89 38.09 25.70
N ILE A 130 -7.41 38.78 24.66
CA ILE A 130 -6.46 38.24 23.69
C ILE A 130 -5.07 38.80 23.99
N THR A 131 -4.07 37.93 24.11
CA THR A 131 -2.68 38.34 24.30
C THR A 131 -2.06 38.74 22.96
N SER A 132 -1.59 39.97 22.82
CA SER A 132 -0.87 40.41 21.61
C SER A 132 0.65 40.28 21.74
N VAL A 133 1.31 39.76 20.69
CA VAL A 133 2.76 39.75 20.52
C VAL A 133 3.11 40.50 19.25
N ARG A 134 3.82 41.63 19.38
CA ARG A 134 4.24 42.42 18.22
C ARG A 134 5.56 41.95 17.66
N ILE A 135 5.62 41.79 16.34
CA ILE A 135 6.82 41.51 15.57
C ILE A 135 6.99 42.66 14.58
N ALA A 136 7.93 43.55 14.88
CA ALA A 136 8.16 44.76 14.08
C ALA A 136 9.60 45.23 14.23
N GLY A 137 10.21 45.62 13.10
CA GLY A 137 11.50 46.30 13.05
C GLY A 137 11.35 47.80 12.81
N GLN A 138 12.47 48.46 12.51
CA GLN A 138 12.49 49.87 12.08
C GLN A 138 11.86 50.05 10.69
N ASP A 139 11.93 49.02 9.85
CA ASP A 139 11.39 48.98 8.49
C ASP A 139 10.87 47.57 8.16
N CYS A 140 10.32 47.40 6.95
CA CYS A 140 9.77 46.12 6.50
C CYS A 140 10.84 45.03 6.36
N TYR A 141 12.08 45.39 6.10
CA TYR A 141 13.20 44.44 5.95
C TYR A 141 13.57 43.83 7.30
N GLU A 142 13.62 44.65 8.34
CA GLU A 142 13.84 44.19 9.71
C GLU A 142 12.61 43.47 10.27
N THR A 143 11.39 43.94 9.99
CA THR A 143 10.16 43.20 10.32
C THR A 143 10.18 41.79 9.71
N ALA A 144 10.45 41.67 8.42
CA ALA A 144 10.55 40.37 7.75
C ALA A 144 11.65 39.48 8.33
N LEU A 145 12.80 40.06 8.70
CA LEU A 145 13.87 39.33 9.37
C LEU A 145 13.46 38.82 10.76
N LEU A 146 12.70 39.60 11.53
CA LEU A 146 12.18 39.17 12.82
C LEU A 146 11.13 38.07 12.67
N VAL A 147 10.27 38.16 11.66
CA VAL A 147 9.34 37.07 11.30
C VAL A 147 10.12 35.82 10.91
N ALA A 148 11.19 35.95 10.11
CA ALA A 148 12.02 34.83 9.70
C ALA A 148 12.68 34.09 10.88
N LYS A 149 13.09 34.83 11.92
CA LYS A 149 13.60 34.23 13.17
C LYS A 149 12.52 33.46 13.93
N GLN A 150 11.26 33.91 13.86
CA GLN A 150 10.13 33.20 14.47
C GLN A 150 9.79 31.93 13.71
N VAL A 151 9.85 31.95 12.38
CA VAL A 151 9.58 30.77 11.53
C VAL A 151 10.70 29.74 11.69
N GLY A 152 11.95 30.16 11.50
CA GLY A 152 13.15 29.31 11.48
C GLY A 152 13.73 29.20 10.07
N ILE A 153 15.05 29.05 9.95
CA ILE A 153 15.78 29.07 8.66
C ILE A 153 16.45 27.73 8.31
N SER A 154 16.19 26.68 9.08
CA SER A 154 16.86 25.38 8.94
C SER A 154 16.55 24.67 7.63
N LYS A 155 15.47 25.04 6.94
CA LYS A 155 15.07 24.51 5.62
C LYS A 155 15.48 25.43 4.46
N GLY A 156 16.14 26.55 4.75
CA GLY A 156 16.52 27.59 3.79
C GLY A 156 15.64 28.84 3.91
N VAL A 157 15.72 29.73 2.92
CA VAL A 157 14.96 30.99 2.89
C VAL A 157 14.45 31.31 1.48
N PHE A 158 13.31 31.99 1.39
CA PHE A 158 12.90 32.72 0.19
C PHE A 158 13.30 34.19 0.31
N VAL A 159 13.67 34.80 -0.81
CA VAL A 159 14.15 36.18 -0.87
C VAL A 159 13.46 36.90 -2.02
N THR A 160 12.94 38.10 -1.75
CA THR A 160 12.42 38.99 -2.79
C THR A 160 12.51 40.46 -2.35
N THR A 161 12.19 41.39 -3.23
CA THR A 161 12.22 42.83 -2.93
C THR A 161 11.12 43.20 -1.94
N GLY A 162 11.38 44.19 -1.08
CA GLY A 162 10.34 44.80 -0.24
C GLY A 162 9.67 46.03 -0.88
N LEU A 163 10.04 46.39 -2.11
CA LEU A 163 9.52 47.59 -2.80
C LEU A 163 8.20 47.35 -3.53
N ASP A 164 7.89 46.09 -3.83
CA ASP A 164 6.65 45.67 -4.49
C ASP A 164 6.18 44.36 -3.84
N PHE A 165 4.98 43.90 -4.16
CA PHE A 165 4.31 42.79 -3.48
C PHE A 165 4.04 41.51 -4.30
N PRO A 166 3.86 41.50 -5.64
CA PRO A 166 3.40 40.31 -6.35
C PRO A 166 4.30 39.07 -6.17
N ASP A 167 5.63 39.26 -6.13
CA ASP A 167 6.56 38.16 -5.90
C ASP A 167 6.43 37.60 -4.48
N ALA A 168 6.32 38.47 -3.46
CA ALA A 168 6.15 38.00 -2.09
C ALA A 168 4.81 37.27 -1.89
N LEU A 169 3.74 37.73 -2.55
CA LEU A 169 2.45 37.03 -2.56
C LEU A 169 2.54 35.66 -3.23
N SER A 170 3.27 35.57 -4.34
CA SER A 170 3.54 34.30 -5.04
C SER A 170 4.31 33.32 -4.16
N ILE A 171 5.28 33.83 -3.39
CA ILE A 171 6.11 33.03 -2.50
C ILE A 171 5.34 32.51 -1.29
N ALA A 172 4.42 33.29 -0.73
CA ALA A 172 3.79 33.03 0.56
C ALA A 172 3.25 31.60 0.77
N PRO A 173 2.39 31.02 -0.10
CA PRO A 173 1.88 29.66 0.10
C PRO A 173 2.95 28.57 -0.07
N ILE A 174 3.92 28.79 -0.96
CA ILE A 174 5.01 27.84 -1.22
C ILE A 174 6.03 27.84 -0.08
N ALA A 175 6.40 29.03 0.40
CA ALA A 175 7.28 29.22 1.55
C ALA A 175 6.68 28.63 2.83
N ALA A 176 5.37 28.84 3.03
CA ALA A 176 4.62 28.22 4.12
C ALA A 176 4.66 26.68 4.06
N THR A 177 4.31 26.10 2.89
CA THR A 177 4.32 24.63 2.67
C THR A 177 5.70 24.00 2.88
N ASN A 178 6.76 24.74 2.55
CA ASN A 178 8.14 24.28 2.73
C ASN A 178 8.74 24.66 4.09
N GLU A 179 7.96 25.30 4.98
CA GLU A 179 8.40 25.81 6.28
C GLU A 179 9.66 26.69 6.19
N MET A 180 9.71 27.53 5.16
CA MET A 180 10.79 28.48 4.89
C MET A 180 10.27 29.91 5.07
N PRO A 181 11.05 30.82 5.68
CA PRO A 181 10.64 32.20 5.82
C PRO A 181 10.90 33.00 4.55
N ILE A 182 10.22 34.15 4.46
CA ILE A 182 10.43 35.16 3.42
C ILE A 182 11.28 36.28 3.99
N LEU A 183 12.40 36.56 3.35
CA LEU A 183 13.23 37.73 3.59
C LEU A 183 12.95 38.77 2.51
N LEU A 184 12.51 39.95 2.93
CA LEU A 184 12.44 41.11 2.06
C LEU A 184 13.80 41.81 2.05
N VAL A 185 14.31 42.20 0.89
CA VAL A 185 15.61 42.87 0.77
C VAL A 185 15.49 44.22 0.05
N PRO A 186 16.34 45.21 0.39
CA PRO A 186 16.48 46.42 -0.42
C PRO A 186 17.13 46.10 -1.78
N PRO A 187 16.89 46.90 -2.83
CA PRO A 187 17.35 46.60 -4.19
C PRO A 187 18.89 46.65 -4.34
N ASN A 188 19.54 47.59 -3.66
CA ASN A 188 20.95 47.93 -3.93
C ASN A 188 21.92 47.30 -2.93
N ASP A 189 21.54 47.14 -1.67
CA ASP A 189 22.38 46.50 -0.66
C ASP A 189 21.53 46.01 0.53
N LEU A 190 22.01 44.99 1.22
CA LEU A 190 21.38 44.49 2.45
C LEU A 190 21.56 45.47 3.60
N THR A 191 20.58 45.52 4.51
CA THR A 191 20.72 46.30 5.75
C THR A 191 21.82 45.72 6.63
N SER A 192 22.42 46.52 7.51
CA SER A 192 23.47 46.06 8.43
C SER A 192 23.01 44.88 9.31
N THR A 193 21.74 44.87 9.70
CA THR A 193 21.11 43.78 10.47
C THR A 193 20.99 42.50 9.64
N GLN A 194 20.61 42.60 8.36
CA GLN A 194 20.54 41.46 7.45
C GLN A 194 21.92 40.87 7.16
N LYS A 195 22.93 41.70 6.88
CA LYS A 195 24.33 41.26 6.70
C LYS A 195 24.83 40.48 7.91
N THR A 196 24.60 41.03 9.11
CA THR A 196 24.96 40.39 10.37
C THR A 196 24.26 39.04 10.53
N PHE A 197 22.96 38.99 10.23
CA PHE A 197 22.18 37.76 10.30
C PHE A 197 22.71 36.69 9.35
N LEU A 198 22.92 37.01 8.08
CA LEU A 198 23.42 36.06 7.08
C LEU A 198 24.80 35.51 7.47
N SER A 199 25.72 36.37 7.92
CA SER A 199 27.08 35.96 8.32
C SER A 199 27.11 34.97 9.49
N LYS A 200 26.09 34.98 10.36
CA LYS A 200 25.98 34.10 11.53
C LYS A 200 25.08 32.89 11.29
N SER A 201 24.37 32.86 10.16
CA SER A 201 23.35 31.86 9.88
C SER A 201 23.89 30.75 9.00
N LYS A 202 23.45 29.52 9.27
CA LYS A 202 23.69 28.37 8.38
C LYS A 202 22.43 28.14 7.55
N ILE A 203 22.34 28.81 6.41
CA ILE A 203 21.22 28.70 5.47
C ILE A 203 21.58 27.64 4.42
N PRO A 204 20.85 26.51 4.34
CA PRO A 204 21.18 25.45 3.39
C PRO A 204 20.98 25.86 1.93
N THR A 205 19.91 26.61 1.65
CA THR A 205 19.56 27.09 0.30
C THR A 205 18.79 28.41 0.37
N SER A 206 18.92 29.24 -0.66
CA SER A 206 18.22 30.52 -0.80
C SER A 206 17.48 30.58 -2.14
N TYR A 207 16.16 30.67 -2.15
CA TYR A 207 15.39 30.88 -3.39
C TYR A 207 15.14 32.37 -3.59
N ILE A 208 15.74 32.96 -4.61
CA ILE A 208 15.65 34.39 -4.88
C ILE A 208 14.71 34.62 -6.05
N VAL A 209 13.53 35.17 -5.77
CA VAL A 209 12.53 35.54 -6.77
C VAL A 209 12.71 37.03 -7.08
N LYS A 210 13.15 37.33 -8.30
CA LYS A 210 13.42 38.71 -8.73
C LYS A 210 13.17 38.94 -10.22
N GLY A 211 12.80 40.16 -10.58
CA GLY A 211 13.02 40.69 -11.93
C GLY A 211 14.50 41.06 -12.16
N TYR A 212 14.91 41.16 -13.42
CA TYR A 212 16.31 41.42 -13.82
C TYR A 212 16.95 42.61 -13.08
N ASN A 213 16.21 43.71 -12.93
CA ASN A 213 16.70 44.99 -12.39
C ASN A 213 16.17 45.32 -10.97
N GLU A 214 15.45 44.40 -10.32
CA GLU A 214 14.80 44.68 -9.03
C GLU A 214 15.71 44.47 -7.82
N ILE A 215 16.66 43.53 -7.92
CA ILE A 215 17.65 43.22 -6.89
C ILE A 215 19.03 43.09 -7.54
N SER A 216 19.98 43.90 -7.09
CA SER A 216 21.35 43.94 -7.60
C SER A 216 22.13 42.65 -7.31
N ASP A 217 23.14 42.37 -8.14
CA ASP A 217 24.06 41.23 -7.92
C ASP A 217 24.86 41.38 -6.62
N GLN A 218 25.06 42.62 -6.15
CA GLN A 218 25.65 42.90 -4.84
C GLN A 218 24.79 42.33 -3.70
N VAL A 219 23.46 42.44 -3.78
CA VAL A 219 22.57 41.84 -2.78
C VAL A 219 22.58 40.33 -2.90
N VAL A 220 22.46 39.80 -4.12
CA VAL A 220 22.37 38.35 -4.35
C VAL A 220 23.61 37.60 -3.87
N SER A 221 24.81 38.10 -4.20
CA SER A 221 26.08 37.47 -3.86
C SER A 221 26.33 37.32 -2.34
N GLN A 222 25.52 37.98 -1.51
CA GLN A 222 25.58 37.86 -0.05
C GLN A 222 24.80 36.65 0.49
N PHE A 223 23.95 36.01 -0.33
CA PHE A 223 23.21 34.80 0.06
C PHE A 223 24.01 33.53 -0.30
N PRO A 224 24.02 32.50 0.57
CA PRO A 224 24.65 31.22 0.24
C PRO A 224 23.72 30.33 -0.60
N ASN A 225 24.30 29.45 -1.42
CA ASN A 225 23.61 28.36 -2.15
C ASN A 225 22.28 28.78 -2.78
N TYR A 226 22.31 29.88 -3.55
CA TYR A 226 21.09 30.47 -4.08
C TYR A 226 20.67 29.88 -5.43
N GLU A 227 19.36 29.84 -5.65
CA GLU A 227 18.72 29.52 -6.92
C GLU A 227 17.84 30.71 -7.31
N PHE A 228 17.90 31.14 -8.58
CA PHE A 228 17.04 32.20 -9.08
C PHE A 228 15.73 31.64 -9.63
N ILE A 229 14.64 32.32 -9.30
CA ILE A 229 13.36 32.18 -9.99
C ILE A 229 13.09 33.49 -10.71
N ASN A 230 13.33 33.49 -12.02
CA ASN A 230 13.22 34.66 -12.89
C ASN A 230 12.03 34.53 -13.84
N GLY A 231 11.64 35.64 -14.47
CA GLY A 231 10.55 35.75 -15.45
C GLY A 231 10.48 37.19 -15.96
N ALA A 232 9.91 37.40 -17.14
CA ALA A 232 9.83 38.72 -17.76
C ALA A 232 8.95 39.70 -16.97
N ASP A 233 7.96 39.18 -16.24
CA ASP A 233 7.06 39.91 -15.37
C ASP A 233 6.71 39.09 -14.11
N PRO A 234 6.01 39.69 -13.11
CA PRO A 234 5.67 38.96 -11.88
C PRO A 234 4.74 37.77 -12.09
N TYR A 235 3.95 37.74 -13.17
CA TYR A 235 3.01 36.65 -13.46
C TYR A 235 3.75 35.44 -14.04
N GLU A 236 4.74 35.65 -14.89
CA GLU A 236 5.65 34.58 -15.32
C GLU A 236 6.49 34.05 -14.15
N ARG A 237 6.99 34.93 -13.27
CA ARG A 237 7.71 34.49 -12.05
C ARG A 237 6.83 33.66 -11.13
N ASN A 238 5.57 34.05 -10.96
CA ASN A 238 4.57 33.28 -10.22
C ASN A 238 4.44 31.85 -10.76
N ILE A 239 4.27 31.69 -12.07
CA ILE A 239 4.16 30.36 -12.71
C ILE A 239 5.48 29.58 -12.66
N ASN A 240 6.63 30.22 -12.87
CA ASN A 240 7.94 29.57 -12.78
C ASN A 240 8.22 29.07 -11.36
N LEU A 241 7.79 29.82 -10.35
CA LEU A 241 7.86 29.40 -8.95
C LEU A 241 6.96 28.19 -8.69
N ILE A 242 5.69 28.22 -9.11
CA ILE A 242 4.77 27.08 -8.97
C ILE A 242 5.34 25.84 -9.65
N THR A 243 5.81 25.98 -10.88
CA THR A 243 6.40 24.88 -11.67
C THR A 243 7.62 24.29 -10.98
N ARG A 244 8.50 25.12 -10.42
CA ARG A 244 9.70 24.67 -9.70
C ARG A 244 9.37 23.84 -8.46
N PHE A 245 8.24 24.12 -7.82
CA PHE A 245 7.79 23.46 -6.59
C PHE A 245 6.61 22.51 -6.82
N ALA A 246 6.27 22.17 -8.07
CA ALA A 246 5.09 21.39 -8.42
C ALA A 246 5.01 20.04 -7.68
N SER A 247 6.13 19.36 -7.45
CA SER A 247 6.17 18.09 -6.71
C SER A 247 5.84 18.20 -5.21
N SER A 248 5.85 19.43 -4.67
CA SER A 248 5.48 19.72 -3.27
C SER A 248 4.09 20.32 -3.13
N LEU A 249 3.41 20.59 -4.25
CA LEU A 249 2.12 21.26 -4.32
C LEU A 249 1.02 20.31 -4.78
N ASP A 250 -0.20 20.59 -4.34
CA ASP A 250 -1.41 20.00 -4.91
C ASP A 250 -1.94 20.96 -5.99
N LEU A 251 -1.81 20.55 -7.24
CA LEU A 251 -2.25 21.30 -8.41
C LEU A 251 -3.71 21.00 -8.80
N ASP A 252 -4.38 20.03 -8.14
CA ASP A 252 -5.79 19.72 -8.40
C ASP A 252 -6.71 20.88 -7.97
N THR A 253 -6.31 21.59 -6.92
CA THR A 253 -6.97 22.82 -6.45
C THR A 253 -6.04 24.01 -6.60
N VAL A 254 -6.50 25.06 -7.26
CA VAL A 254 -5.72 26.29 -7.52
C VAL A 254 -6.43 27.51 -6.95
N TYR A 255 -5.69 28.36 -6.25
CA TYR A 255 -6.17 29.65 -5.77
C TYR A 255 -5.84 30.76 -6.80
N LEU A 256 -6.78 31.68 -7.03
CA LEU A 256 -6.67 32.78 -8.00
C LEU A 256 -6.93 34.13 -7.34
N ALA A 257 -5.94 35.03 -7.37
CA ALA A 257 -6.11 36.39 -6.89
C ALA A 257 -5.55 37.40 -7.88
N THR A 258 -6.02 38.64 -7.81
CA THR A 258 -5.39 39.72 -8.60
C THR A 258 -4.00 40.03 -8.05
N GLY A 259 -3.03 40.22 -8.94
CA GLY A 259 -1.68 40.70 -8.63
C GLY A 259 -1.56 42.23 -8.65
N GLU A 260 -2.64 42.96 -8.92
CA GLU A 260 -2.64 44.44 -8.90
C GLU A 260 -3.08 45.01 -7.54
N LEU A 261 -3.57 44.14 -6.63
CA LEU A 261 -3.92 44.46 -5.25
C LEU A 261 -3.40 43.35 -4.33
N PHE A 262 -3.03 43.71 -3.10
CA PHE A 262 -2.39 42.78 -2.17
C PHE A 262 -3.29 42.10 -1.12
N PRO A 263 -4.37 42.71 -0.57
CA PRO A 263 -4.99 42.19 0.66
C PRO A 263 -5.61 40.80 0.52
N ASP A 264 -6.26 40.53 -0.61
CA ASP A 264 -6.96 39.26 -0.84
C ASP A 264 -5.96 38.11 -1.00
N ALA A 265 -4.93 38.30 -1.83
CA ALA A 265 -3.83 37.34 -2.00
C ALA A 265 -3.03 37.11 -0.70
N LEU A 266 -2.77 38.18 0.06
CA LEU A 266 -2.06 38.10 1.34
C LEU A 266 -2.78 37.17 2.32
N THR A 267 -4.07 37.40 2.52
CA THR A 267 -4.86 36.63 3.50
C THR A 267 -5.08 35.20 3.02
N ALA A 268 -5.30 35.02 1.72
CA ALA A 268 -5.45 33.71 1.10
C ALA A 268 -4.19 32.84 1.18
N SER A 269 -3.01 33.44 1.28
CA SER A 269 -1.76 32.66 1.44
C SER A 269 -1.82 31.71 2.63
N ALA A 270 -2.48 32.10 3.73
CA ALA A 270 -2.67 31.29 4.92
C ALA A 270 -3.69 30.15 4.74
N LEU A 271 -4.62 30.29 3.80
CA LEU A 271 -5.62 29.27 3.46
C LEU A 271 -5.07 28.28 2.42
N ALA A 272 -4.49 28.78 1.32
CA ALA A 272 -3.98 27.96 0.22
C ALA A 272 -2.94 26.92 0.68
N GLN A 273 -2.09 27.31 1.63
CA GLN A 273 -1.11 26.39 2.22
C GLN A 273 -1.71 25.18 2.97
N LYS A 274 -2.97 25.23 3.45
CA LYS A 274 -3.58 24.12 4.21
C LYS A 274 -3.76 22.88 3.34
N GLY A 275 -4.03 23.09 2.04
CA GLY A 275 -4.07 22.05 1.02
C GLY A 275 -2.79 21.94 0.19
N LYS A 276 -1.72 22.68 0.54
CA LYS A 276 -0.49 22.80 -0.30
C LYS A 276 -0.80 23.31 -1.71
N ASN A 277 -1.80 24.17 -1.84
CA ASN A 277 -2.27 24.63 -3.15
C ASN A 277 -1.49 25.86 -3.62
N PRO A 278 -1.23 25.99 -4.93
CA PRO A 278 -0.63 27.18 -5.50
C PRO A 278 -1.59 28.38 -5.49
N LEU A 279 -1.02 29.58 -5.47
CA LEU A 279 -1.72 30.83 -5.75
C LEU A 279 -1.25 31.36 -7.11
N ILE A 280 -2.13 31.38 -8.11
CA ILE A 280 -1.88 32.02 -9.39
C ILE A 280 -2.35 33.47 -9.35
N LEU A 281 -1.49 34.39 -9.81
CA LEU A 281 -1.81 35.81 -9.89
C LEU A 281 -2.38 36.18 -11.26
N LEU A 282 -3.51 36.90 -11.25
CA LEU A 282 -4.11 37.52 -12.44
C LEU A 282 -3.65 38.96 -12.59
N LYS A 283 -3.61 39.49 -13.81
CA LYS A 283 -3.32 40.91 -14.06
C LYS A 283 -4.61 41.70 -14.05
N GLY A 284 -4.96 42.25 -12.89
CA GLY A 284 -6.27 42.85 -12.67
C GLY A 284 -7.33 41.76 -12.80
N ASP A 285 -8.23 41.94 -13.77
CA ASP A 285 -9.26 40.98 -14.17
C ASP A 285 -8.85 40.08 -15.36
N THR A 286 -7.62 40.20 -15.86
CA THR A 286 -7.15 39.44 -17.05
C THR A 286 -6.25 38.28 -16.66
N ILE A 287 -6.40 37.13 -17.33
CA ILE A 287 -5.51 35.97 -17.16
C ILE A 287 -4.24 36.19 -17.99
N PRO A 288 -3.05 36.36 -17.37
CA PRO A 288 -1.80 36.52 -18.10
C PRO A 288 -1.49 35.28 -18.94
N TYR A 289 -0.74 35.45 -20.04
CA TYR A 289 -0.42 34.35 -20.95
C TYR A 289 0.27 33.17 -20.25
N SER A 290 1.22 33.44 -19.34
CA SER A 290 1.91 32.39 -18.56
C SER A 290 0.93 31.57 -17.72
N ALA A 291 0.00 32.25 -17.04
CA ALA A 291 -1.04 31.60 -16.24
C ALA A 291 -2.02 30.80 -17.09
N LEU A 292 -2.45 31.36 -18.22
CA LEU A 292 -3.33 30.67 -19.17
C LEU A 292 -2.68 29.39 -19.71
N ALA A 293 -1.41 29.48 -20.14
CA ALA A 293 -0.66 28.34 -20.65
C ALA A 293 -0.44 27.26 -19.58
N PHE A 294 -0.15 27.67 -18.33
CA PHE A 294 -0.07 26.76 -17.20
C PHE A 294 -1.40 26.05 -16.95
N ILE A 295 -2.51 26.78 -16.89
CA ILE A 295 -3.84 26.22 -16.68
C ILE A 295 -4.19 25.21 -17.80
N HIS A 296 -3.98 25.56 -19.06
CA HIS A 296 -4.25 24.67 -20.21
C HIS A 296 -3.41 23.38 -20.21
N SER A 297 -2.26 23.38 -19.52
CA SER A 297 -1.34 22.25 -19.47
C SER A 297 -1.54 21.36 -18.24
N ASN A 298 -2.42 21.72 -17.31
CA ASN A 298 -2.64 20.98 -16.07
C ASN A 298 -4.10 20.57 -15.92
N ILE A 299 -4.34 19.39 -15.36
CA ILE A 299 -5.66 18.99 -14.88
C ILE A 299 -5.89 19.68 -13.54
N ILE A 300 -6.92 20.53 -13.50
CA ILE A 300 -7.32 21.29 -12.31
C ILE A 300 -8.80 20.99 -12.07
N SER A 301 -9.14 20.50 -10.89
CA SER A 301 -10.52 20.15 -10.51
C SER A 301 -11.26 21.26 -9.79
N GLN A 302 -10.52 22.20 -9.18
CA GLN A 302 -11.13 23.29 -8.44
C GLN A 302 -10.33 24.59 -8.56
N PHE A 303 -11.04 25.67 -8.88
CA PHE A 303 -10.54 27.04 -8.68
C PHE A 303 -11.18 27.67 -7.44
N ASN A 304 -10.35 28.26 -6.59
CA ASN A 304 -10.79 29.15 -5.52
C ASN A 304 -10.41 30.59 -5.89
N ILE A 305 -11.40 31.44 -6.14
CA ILE A 305 -11.19 32.85 -6.50
C ILE A 305 -11.23 33.69 -5.23
N LEU A 306 -10.22 34.56 -5.06
CA LEU A 306 -10.12 35.47 -3.93
C LEU A 306 -10.46 36.88 -4.36
N GLY A 307 -11.33 37.53 -3.58
CA GLY A 307 -11.76 38.89 -3.83
C GLY A 307 -13.09 38.98 -4.58
N GLY A 308 -13.72 40.14 -4.48
CA GLY A 308 -15.05 40.39 -5.04
C GLY A 308 -15.07 40.55 -6.56
N TYR A 309 -16.28 40.70 -7.11
CA TYR A 309 -16.48 40.90 -8.56
C TYR A 309 -15.88 42.19 -9.13
N SER A 310 -15.50 43.15 -8.26
CA SER A 310 -14.83 44.38 -8.69
C SER A 310 -13.35 44.20 -9.04
N VAL A 311 -12.73 43.09 -8.62
CA VAL A 311 -11.31 42.79 -8.89
C VAL A 311 -11.15 41.63 -9.87
N ILE A 312 -12.03 40.62 -9.78
CA ILE A 312 -12.13 39.51 -10.75
C ILE A 312 -13.60 39.36 -11.12
N SER A 313 -13.97 39.77 -12.32
CA SER A 313 -15.35 39.85 -12.79
C SER A 313 -16.01 38.49 -12.96
N ALA A 314 -17.34 38.49 -13.02
CA ALA A 314 -18.11 37.29 -13.33
C ALA A 314 -17.82 36.77 -14.75
N ALA A 315 -17.40 37.65 -15.68
CA ALA A 315 -17.02 37.26 -17.03
C ALA A 315 -15.75 36.41 -17.01
N THR A 316 -14.70 36.87 -16.32
CA THR A 316 -13.46 36.10 -16.13
C THR A 316 -13.71 34.80 -15.36
N GLU A 317 -14.52 34.85 -14.30
CA GLU A 317 -14.91 33.64 -13.56
C GLU A 317 -15.58 32.60 -14.47
N SER A 318 -16.49 33.02 -15.35
CA SER A 318 -17.24 32.11 -16.22
C SER A 318 -16.40 31.39 -17.28
N THR A 319 -15.19 31.87 -17.59
CA THR A 319 -14.32 31.21 -18.58
C THR A 319 -13.42 30.15 -17.96
N LEU A 320 -13.08 30.29 -16.67
CA LEU A 320 -12.14 29.41 -15.96
C LEU A 320 -12.47 27.91 -16.03
N PRO A 321 -13.73 27.43 -15.96
CA PRO A 321 -14.00 25.99 -15.88
C PRO A 321 -13.52 25.19 -17.10
N GLU A 322 -13.47 25.86 -18.25
CA GLU A 322 -13.20 25.27 -19.56
C GLU A 322 -11.72 25.36 -19.97
N LEU A 323 -10.88 26.06 -19.18
CA LEU A 323 -9.47 26.25 -19.50
C LEU A 323 -8.58 25.04 -19.17
N PRO A 324 -8.75 24.32 -18.04
CA PRO A 324 -7.87 23.22 -17.68
C PRO A 324 -7.88 22.05 -18.67
N ALA A 325 -6.77 21.33 -18.74
CA ALA A 325 -6.70 20.08 -19.47
C ALA A 325 -7.71 19.07 -18.90
N GLN A 326 -8.37 18.32 -19.78
CA GLN A 326 -9.35 17.30 -19.40
C GLN A 326 -8.72 15.91 -19.43
N ILE A 327 -9.27 14.96 -18.67
CA ILE A 327 -8.80 13.58 -18.67
C ILE A 327 -9.38 12.86 -19.89
N GLU A 328 -8.51 12.44 -20.82
CA GLU A 328 -8.91 11.65 -21.98
C GLU A 328 -9.09 10.17 -21.59
N SER A 329 -8.13 9.62 -20.85
CA SER A 329 -8.15 8.21 -20.44
C SER A 329 -7.33 7.94 -19.19
N VAL A 330 -7.65 6.84 -18.50
CA VAL A 330 -6.92 6.31 -17.36
C VAL A 330 -6.77 4.80 -17.51
N ALA A 331 -5.59 4.27 -17.16
CA ALA A 331 -5.35 2.84 -17.15
C ALA A 331 -5.70 2.23 -15.78
N ASP A 332 -6.29 1.03 -15.81
CA ASP A 332 -6.49 0.22 -14.61
C ASP A 332 -5.14 -0.12 -13.96
N VAL A 333 -5.15 -0.17 -12.63
CA VAL A 333 -3.98 -0.48 -11.81
C VAL A 333 -4.03 -1.96 -11.40
N SER A 334 -2.87 -2.62 -11.32
CA SER A 334 -2.75 -3.98 -10.78
C SER A 334 -1.72 -4.02 -9.66
N ASP A 335 -2.05 -4.70 -8.57
CA ASP A 335 -1.15 -4.89 -7.42
C ASP A 335 -1.37 -6.26 -6.75
N SER A 336 -0.51 -6.62 -5.79
CA SER A 336 -0.60 -7.88 -5.06
C SER A 336 -0.15 -7.79 -3.60
N VAL A 337 -0.69 -8.67 -2.77
CA VAL A 337 -0.42 -8.72 -1.33
C VAL A 337 -0.59 -10.15 -0.80
N VAL A 338 0.12 -10.51 0.28
CA VAL A 338 -0.09 -11.80 0.94
C VAL A 338 -1.30 -11.71 1.87
N GLU A 339 -2.06 -12.80 1.94
CA GLU A 339 -3.19 -12.95 2.86
C GLU A 339 -2.80 -12.56 4.30
N LYS A 340 -3.73 -11.94 5.03
CA LYS A 340 -3.59 -11.43 6.41
C LYS A 340 -2.62 -10.25 6.57
N GLN A 341 -2.17 -9.63 5.48
CA GLN A 341 -1.44 -8.37 5.52
C GLN A 341 -2.36 -7.19 5.23
N LYS A 342 -2.00 -6.02 5.76
CA LYS A 342 -2.68 -4.76 5.47
C LYS A 342 -2.26 -4.28 4.07
N TYR A 343 -3.23 -3.92 3.24
CA TYR A 343 -2.99 -3.28 1.95
C TYR A 343 -3.53 -1.85 1.94
N GLU A 344 -2.73 -0.91 1.44
CA GLU A 344 -3.10 0.50 1.23
C GLU A 344 -3.09 0.79 -0.27
N PRO A 345 -4.25 1.08 -0.89
CA PRO A 345 -4.32 1.43 -2.31
C PRO A 345 -3.47 2.65 -2.67
N PRO A 346 -2.99 2.77 -3.92
CA PRO A 346 -2.21 3.92 -4.36
C PRO A 346 -3.03 5.21 -4.25
N LYS A 347 -2.42 6.30 -3.79
CA LYS A 347 -3.11 7.59 -3.61
C LYS A 347 -3.33 8.37 -4.91
N THR A 348 -2.58 8.03 -5.95
CA THR A 348 -2.64 8.65 -7.27
C THR A 348 -2.65 7.59 -8.38
N VAL A 349 -3.12 7.98 -9.56
CA VAL A 349 -3.04 7.21 -10.80
C VAL A 349 -2.47 8.06 -11.91
N THR A 350 -1.96 7.42 -12.96
CA THR A 350 -1.49 8.11 -14.16
C THR A 350 -2.62 8.15 -15.18
N VAL A 351 -2.92 9.35 -15.67
CA VAL A 351 -3.91 9.62 -16.71
C VAL A 351 -3.24 10.19 -17.94
N THR A 352 -3.89 10.04 -19.09
CA THR A 352 -3.56 10.79 -20.31
C THR A 352 -4.57 11.92 -20.45
N ASP A 353 -4.09 13.15 -20.58
CA ASP A 353 -4.94 14.32 -20.80
C ASP A 353 -5.31 14.50 -22.29
N THR A 354 -6.21 15.45 -22.57
CA THR A 354 -6.64 15.80 -23.94
C THR A 354 -5.54 16.37 -24.84
N ASN A 355 -4.36 16.70 -24.29
CA ASN A 355 -3.18 17.11 -25.05
C ASN A 355 -2.25 15.92 -25.35
N GLY A 356 -2.61 14.70 -24.91
CA GLY A 356 -1.80 13.49 -25.07
C GLY A 356 -0.64 13.38 -24.07
N LEU A 357 -0.62 14.18 -23.01
CA LEU A 357 0.41 14.15 -21.97
C LEU A 357 -0.02 13.28 -20.78
N SER A 358 0.95 12.58 -20.20
CA SER A 358 0.70 11.80 -18.98
C SER A 358 0.82 12.67 -17.73
N GLN A 359 -0.20 12.66 -16.88
CA GLN A 359 -0.22 13.38 -15.61
C GLN A 359 -0.56 12.43 -14.44
N SER A 360 -0.07 12.72 -13.24
CA SER A 360 -0.47 12.00 -12.03
C SER A 360 -1.56 12.77 -11.31
N VAL A 361 -2.70 12.11 -11.07
CA VAL A 361 -3.87 12.73 -10.42
C VAL A 361 -4.31 11.92 -9.19
N PRO A 362 -4.88 12.57 -8.16
CA PRO A 362 -5.44 11.88 -7.01
C PRO A 362 -6.57 10.92 -7.40
N VAL A 363 -6.69 9.80 -6.69
CA VAL A 363 -7.77 8.82 -6.84
C VAL A 363 -8.41 8.53 -5.49
N THR A 364 -9.73 8.44 -5.46
CA THR A 364 -10.49 7.97 -4.30
C THR A 364 -11.00 6.56 -4.57
N TRP A 365 -10.47 5.57 -3.86
CA TRP A 365 -10.92 4.19 -3.99
C TRP A 365 -12.18 3.92 -3.16
N SER A 366 -13.04 3.02 -3.63
CA SER A 366 -14.26 2.60 -2.93
C SER A 366 -14.01 1.88 -1.59
N LEU A 367 -12.74 1.58 -1.28
CA LEU A 367 -12.30 1.01 -0.01
C LEU A 367 -11.15 1.81 0.59
N SER A 368 -11.22 2.06 1.89
CA SER A 368 -10.17 2.76 2.64
C SER A 368 -9.04 1.84 3.12
N SER A 369 -9.32 0.54 3.30
CA SER A 369 -8.32 -0.52 3.57
C SER A 369 -8.92 -1.90 3.37
N VAL A 370 -8.14 -2.87 2.91
CA VAL A 370 -8.54 -4.29 2.81
C VAL A 370 -7.72 -5.13 3.78
N TYR A 371 -8.38 -5.86 4.68
CA TYR A 371 -7.76 -6.98 5.38
C TYR A 371 -7.96 -8.22 4.50
N THR A 372 -6.87 -8.73 3.95
CA THR A 372 -6.90 -9.73 2.88
C THR A 372 -7.13 -11.12 3.47
N LEU A 373 -8.35 -11.38 3.93
CA LEU A 373 -8.69 -12.59 4.70
C LEU A 373 -8.84 -13.86 3.85
N HIS A 374 -9.04 -13.71 2.55
CA HIS A 374 -9.17 -14.81 1.62
C HIS A 374 -8.28 -14.55 0.39
N THR A 375 -7.79 -15.62 -0.20
CA THR A 375 -7.04 -15.56 -1.46
C THR A 375 -7.96 -15.28 -2.63
N GLY A 376 -7.40 -14.73 -3.71
CA GLY A 376 -8.13 -14.47 -4.93
C GLY A 376 -7.78 -13.13 -5.57
N THR A 377 -8.47 -12.81 -6.66
CA THR A 377 -8.34 -11.52 -7.34
C THR A 377 -9.56 -10.67 -7.05
N TYR A 378 -9.35 -9.49 -6.52
CA TYR A 378 -10.37 -8.50 -6.20
C TYR A 378 -10.28 -7.32 -7.16
N ARG A 379 -11.42 -6.73 -7.48
CA ARG A 379 -11.51 -5.52 -8.29
C ARG A 379 -12.16 -4.42 -7.46
N PHE A 380 -11.47 -3.31 -7.31
CA PHE A 380 -11.96 -2.13 -6.61
C PHE A 380 -12.09 -0.98 -7.58
N GLU A 381 -13.17 -0.23 -7.43
CA GLU A 381 -13.45 0.94 -8.25
C GLU A 381 -12.84 2.18 -7.60
N GLY A 382 -12.28 3.06 -8.42
CA GLY A 382 -11.75 4.35 -8.02
C GLY A 382 -12.40 5.46 -8.83
N THR A 383 -12.63 6.59 -8.18
CA THR A 383 -13.11 7.83 -8.78
C THR A 383 -11.97 8.84 -8.82
N ILE A 384 -11.97 9.66 -9.87
CA ILE A 384 -10.99 10.74 -10.09
C ILE A 384 -11.81 12.02 -10.28
N ASN A 385 -11.39 13.12 -9.65
CA ASN A 385 -12.03 14.41 -9.85
C ASN A 385 -11.98 14.80 -11.34
N ASN A 386 -13.01 15.49 -11.83
CA ASN A 386 -13.16 15.86 -13.24
C ASN A 386 -13.20 14.70 -14.26
N TYR A 387 -13.28 13.44 -13.83
CA TYR A 387 -13.43 12.28 -14.72
C TYR A 387 -14.74 11.56 -14.44
N SER A 388 -15.61 11.42 -15.45
CA SER A 388 -16.88 10.67 -15.29
C SER A 388 -16.71 9.16 -15.40
N GLY A 389 -15.57 8.70 -15.91
CA GLY A 389 -15.25 7.28 -15.94
C GLY A 389 -14.78 6.77 -14.59
N HIS A 390 -14.45 5.48 -14.56
CA HIS A 390 -13.91 4.81 -13.38
C HIS A 390 -12.53 4.25 -13.72
N VAL A 391 -11.63 4.26 -12.73
CA VAL A 391 -10.39 3.50 -12.76
C VAL A 391 -10.55 2.28 -11.86
N TYR A 392 -9.98 1.14 -12.22
CA TYR A 392 -10.07 -0.05 -11.38
C TYR A 392 -8.71 -0.50 -10.86
N LEU A 393 -8.69 -0.91 -9.59
CA LEU A 393 -7.57 -1.61 -8.97
C LEU A 393 -7.87 -3.11 -8.97
N LYS A 394 -7.04 -3.88 -9.67
CA LYS A 394 -7.01 -5.34 -9.62
C LYS A 394 -5.99 -5.78 -8.56
N LEU A 395 -6.47 -6.18 -7.38
CA LEU A 395 -5.62 -6.66 -6.27
C LEU A 395 -5.59 -8.20 -6.22
N THR A 396 -4.40 -8.79 -6.33
CA THR A 396 -4.21 -10.23 -6.21
C THR A 396 -3.74 -10.59 -4.79
N VAL A 397 -4.53 -11.38 -4.06
CA VAL A 397 -4.20 -11.87 -2.72
C VAL A 397 -3.64 -13.29 -2.81
N TYR A 398 -2.36 -13.45 -2.46
CA TYR A 398 -1.66 -14.73 -2.43
C TYR A 398 -1.81 -15.44 -1.07
N PRO A 399 -1.86 -16.79 -1.04
CA PRO A 399 -2.00 -17.55 0.20
C PRO A 399 -0.85 -17.32 1.18
N SER A 400 -1.17 -17.36 2.48
CA SER A 400 -0.20 -17.29 3.57
C SER A 400 0.31 -18.69 3.94
N VAL A 401 1.49 -18.81 4.53
CA VAL A 401 1.97 -20.10 5.06
C VAL A 401 1.17 -20.48 6.31
N SER A 402 0.56 -21.67 6.28
CA SER A 402 -0.24 -22.22 7.38
C SER A 402 0.63 -23.01 8.36
N LYS A 403 1.42 -23.97 7.85
CA LYS A 403 2.33 -24.80 8.65
C LYS A 403 3.53 -25.28 7.83
N ILE A 404 4.59 -25.70 8.53
CA ILE A 404 5.75 -26.38 7.93
C ILE A 404 5.73 -27.83 8.42
N ASN A 405 5.75 -28.79 7.50
CA ASN A 405 5.67 -30.20 7.87
C ASN A 405 7.00 -30.65 8.50
N PRO A 406 6.98 -31.36 9.65
CA PRO A 406 8.20 -31.90 10.25
C PRO A 406 8.78 -33.02 9.38
N ILE A 407 10.11 -33.10 9.35
CA ILE A 407 10.87 -34.15 8.67
C ILE A 407 11.31 -35.18 9.71
N SER A 408 11.16 -36.46 9.43
CA SER A 408 11.60 -37.54 10.32
C SER A 408 12.21 -38.68 9.50
N THR A 409 13.37 -39.18 9.90
CA THR A 409 14.09 -40.27 9.22
C THR A 409 14.91 -41.07 10.22
N GLU A 410 15.20 -42.33 9.89
CA GLU A 410 16.00 -43.23 10.71
C GLU A 410 17.35 -43.49 10.05
N VAL A 411 18.42 -43.58 10.85
CA VAL A 411 19.80 -43.76 10.41
C VAL A 411 20.49 -44.78 11.30
N ILE A 412 21.47 -45.53 10.76
CA ILE A 412 22.23 -46.48 11.56
C ILE A 412 23.39 -45.78 12.26
N LEU A 413 23.69 -46.25 13.46
CA LEU A 413 24.81 -45.78 14.26
C LEU A 413 26.12 -45.84 13.44
N GLY A 414 26.78 -44.70 13.29
CA GLY A 414 28.01 -44.57 12.50
C GLY A 414 27.82 -44.10 11.06
N ASP A 415 26.58 -44.09 10.52
CA ASP A 415 26.30 -43.54 9.19
C ASP A 415 26.31 -42.01 9.18
N SER A 416 26.49 -41.43 7.99
CA SER A 416 26.34 -39.99 7.75
C SER A 416 24.96 -39.65 7.19
N TYR A 417 24.37 -38.53 7.63
CA TYR A 417 23.12 -38.01 7.09
C TYR A 417 23.26 -36.55 6.64
N SER A 418 22.87 -36.25 5.41
CA SER A 418 22.83 -34.88 4.87
C SER A 418 21.47 -34.25 5.13
N PHE A 419 21.46 -33.08 5.76
CA PHE A 419 20.23 -32.36 6.06
C PHE A 419 19.64 -31.80 4.75
N PRO A 420 18.31 -31.72 4.61
CA PRO A 420 17.69 -31.26 3.36
C PRO A 420 17.80 -29.74 3.20
N ASP A 421 18.00 -29.27 1.97
CA ASP A 421 18.13 -27.83 1.68
C ASP A 421 16.78 -27.09 1.61
N THR A 422 15.68 -27.84 1.49
CA THR A 422 14.32 -27.29 1.47
C THR A 422 13.38 -28.04 2.43
N VAL A 423 12.32 -27.34 2.83
CA VAL A 423 11.18 -27.92 3.57
C VAL A 423 9.87 -27.58 2.86
N MET A 424 8.93 -28.52 2.91
CA MET A 424 7.59 -28.32 2.37
C MET A 424 6.72 -27.56 3.36
N ALA A 425 6.22 -26.40 2.95
CA ALA A 425 5.21 -25.63 3.66
C ALA A 425 3.83 -25.90 3.07
N VAL A 426 2.82 -25.99 3.94
CA VAL A 426 1.41 -26.04 3.55
C VAL A 426 0.86 -24.62 3.64
N MET A 427 0.27 -24.17 2.56
CA MET A 427 -0.32 -22.86 2.38
C MET A 427 -1.75 -22.80 2.95
N SER A 428 -2.31 -21.61 3.15
CA SER A 428 -3.66 -21.44 3.70
C SER A 428 -4.78 -21.96 2.79
N ASP A 429 -4.52 -22.10 1.49
CA ASP A 429 -5.42 -22.71 0.50
C ASP A 429 -5.24 -24.24 0.38
N GLY A 430 -4.40 -24.85 1.22
CA GLY A 430 -4.12 -26.28 1.20
C GLY A 430 -3.05 -26.71 0.19
N SER A 431 -2.60 -25.82 -0.70
CA SER A 431 -1.49 -26.10 -1.59
C SER A 431 -0.17 -26.26 -0.82
N SER A 432 0.83 -26.89 -1.44
CA SER A 432 2.15 -27.07 -0.86
C SER A 432 3.22 -26.36 -1.68
N LYS A 433 4.21 -25.77 -1.00
CA LYS A 433 5.34 -25.09 -1.63
C LYS A 433 6.63 -25.36 -0.87
N ASP A 434 7.71 -25.61 -1.60
CA ASP A 434 9.03 -25.76 -1.00
C ASP A 434 9.65 -24.41 -0.65
N TYR A 435 10.24 -24.34 0.54
CA TYR A 435 10.98 -23.20 1.03
C TYR A 435 12.41 -23.59 1.39
N PRO A 436 13.41 -22.76 1.07
CA PRO A 436 14.78 -22.97 1.53
C PRO A 436 14.84 -22.99 3.07
N VAL A 437 15.67 -23.89 3.62
CA VAL A 437 15.90 -24.01 5.05
C VAL A 437 17.38 -23.98 5.37
N THR A 438 17.74 -23.25 6.41
CA THR A 438 19.08 -23.26 6.99
C THR A 438 19.02 -23.87 8.38
N TRP A 439 19.79 -24.93 8.60
CA TRP A 439 19.79 -25.65 9.88
C TRP A 439 20.69 -24.97 10.91
N SER A 440 20.25 -25.00 12.17
CA SER A 440 20.99 -24.38 13.29
C SER A 440 22.28 -25.12 13.67
N SER A 441 22.43 -26.38 13.25
CA SER A 441 23.65 -27.17 13.40
C SER A 441 23.76 -28.19 12.27
N ASN A 442 24.96 -28.33 11.72
CA ASN A 442 25.30 -29.29 10.66
C ASN A 442 26.20 -30.43 11.17
N ILE A 443 26.52 -30.43 12.48
CA ILE A 443 27.46 -31.38 13.08
C ILE A 443 26.72 -32.19 14.14
N VAL A 444 26.60 -33.48 13.89
CA VAL A 444 26.06 -34.46 14.83
C VAL A 444 26.98 -35.66 14.80
N SER A 445 27.58 -35.99 15.95
CA SER A 445 28.19 -37.30 16.10
C SER A 445 27.07 -38.32 16.28
N LEU A 446 26.71 -39.03 15.23
CA LEU A 446 25.77 -40.16 15.23
C LEU A 446 26.44 -41.41 15.84
N ASN A 447 27.17 -41.22 16.94
CA ASN A 447 27.94 -42.25 17.65
C ASN A 447 27.23 -42.78 18.90
N LYS A 448 25.97 -42.37 19.12
CA LYS A 448 25.09 -42.93 20.14
C LYS A 448 23.69 -43.12 19.56
N THR A 449 23.01 -44.15 20.04
CA THR A 449 21.61 -44.43 19.71
C THR A 449 20.68 -43.45 20.40
N GLY A 450 19.53 -43.17 19.78
CA GLY A 450 18.52 -42.29 20.34
C GLY A 450 17.83 -41.42 19.30
N THR A 451 16.96 -40.52 19.77
CA THR A 451 16.24 -39.56 18.90
C THR A 451 16.85 -38.17 19.05
N TYR A 452 17.19 -37.57 17.93
CA TYR A 452 17.81 -36.25 17.83
C TYR A 452 16.89 -35.32 17.06
N THR A 453 16.67 -34.11 17.56
CA THR A 453 15.80 -33.12 16.92
C THR A 453 16.56 -31.84 16.61
N PHE A 454 16.42 -31.36 15.37
CA PHE A 454 17.07 -30.19 14.83
C PHE A 454 16.03 -29.16 14.41
N LYS A 455 16.34 -27.89 14.62
CA LYS A 455 15.51 -26.78 14.16
C LYS A 455 16.20 -26.04 13.02
N GLY A 456 15.45 -25.76 11.96
CA GLY A 456 15.90 -24.99 10.80
C GLY A 456 15.15 -23.65 10.71
N LYS A 457 15.88 -22.60 10.34
CA LYS A 457 15.31 -21.31 9.96
C LYS A 457 14.85 -21.40 8.51
N VAL A 458 13.60 -21.06 8.24
CA VAL A 458 13.02 -21.12 6.89
C VAL A 458 13.04 -19.74 6.26
N GLU A 459 13.55 -19.64 5.04
CA GLU A 459 13.79 -18.34 4.39
C GLU A 459 12.48 -17.60 4.11
N GLY A 460 12.43 -16.32 4.49
CA GLY A 460 11.25 -15.46 4.30
C GLY A 460 10.07 -15.73 5.25
N LEU A 461 10.18 -16.68 6.18
CA LEU A 461 9.12 -17.08 7.09
C LEU A 461 9.50 -16.88 8.56
N THR A 462 8.49 -16.69 9.42
CA THR A 462 8.66 -16.65 10.88
C THR A 462 8.62 -18.06 11.51
N GLN A 463 8.03 -19.03 10.82
CA GLN A 463 7.98 -20.43 11.25
C GLN A 463 9.35 -21.12 11.10
N THR A 464 9.62 -22.11 11.95
CA THR A 464 10.84 -22.93 11.92
C THR A 464 10.55 -24.34 11.44
N ALA A 465 11.46 -24.91 10.65
CA ALA A 465 11.44 -26.33 10.28
C ALA A 465 11.93 -27.20 11.44
N THR A 466 11.44 -28.43 11.50
CA THR A 466 11.90 -29.45 12.46
C THR A 466 12.34 -30.70 11.72
N LEU A 467 13.55 -31.20 12.00
CA LEU A 467 14.09 -32.47 11.51
C LEU A 467 14.34 -33.39 12.70
N THR A 468 13.86 -34.62 12.62
CA THR A 468 14.08 -35.66 13.64
C THR A 468 14.87 -36.82 13.04
N LEU A 469 16.02 -37.14 13.62
CA LEU A 469 16.83 -38.30 13.29
C LEU A 469 16.71 -39.35 14.39
N LYS A 470 16.25 -40.55 14.04
CA LYS A 470 16.29 -41.71 14.94
C LYS A 470 17.54 -42.52 14.63
N VAL A 471 18.47 -42.62 15.58
CA VAL A 471 19.73 -43.39 15.44
C VAL A 471 19.55 -44.74 16.10
N SER A 472 19.68 -45.81 15.31
CA SER A 472 19.48 -47.19 15.73
C SER A 472 20.77 -48.00 15.58
N GLU A 473 20.95 -49.02 16.42
CA GLU A 473 22.04 -50.00 16.21
C GLU A 473 21.78 -50.82 14.96
N ASP A 474 22.87 -51.29 14.37
CA ASP A 474 22.79 -52.30 13.34
C ASP A 474 22.42 -53.66 13.96
N ALA A 475 21.48 -54.36 13.33
CA ALA A 475 20.95 -55.61 13.85
C ALA A 475 20.54 -56.52 12.70
N LYS A 476 20.74 -57.83 12.87
CA LYS A 476 20.22 -58.84 11.95
C LYS A 476 18.70 -58.70 11.87
N ILE A 477 18.16 -58.75 10.65
CA ILE A 477 16.73 -58.83 10.39
C ILE A 477 16.35 -60.28 10.10
N ASP A 478 15.22 -60.71 10.64
CA ASP A 478 14.63 -62.01 10.35
C ASP A 478 13.50 -61.82 9.33
N PHE A 479 13.55 -62.60 8.25
CA PHE A 479 12.53 -62.63 7.19
C PHE A 479 12.01 -64.07 7.10
N PRO A 480 10.89 -64.39 7.76
CA PRO A 480 10.28 -65.72 7.72
C PRO A 480 9.80 -66.11 6.31
N ASP A 481 9.33 -65.12 5.54
CA ASP A 481 8.96 -65.28 4.14
C ASP A 481 10.21 -65.18 3.25
N GLN A 482 10.52 -66.28 2.57
CA GLN A 482 11.70 -66.37 1.72
C GLN A 482 11.57 -65.49 0.47
N ASN A 483 10.38 -65.32 -0.10
CA ASN A 483 10.17 -64.47 -1.28
C ASN A 483 10.34 -62.99 -0.93
N LEU A 484 9.94 -62.58 0.28
CA LEU A 484 10.23 -61.24 0.79
C LEU A 484 11.72 -61.05 1.03
N LYS A 485 12.38 -62.07 1.63
CA LYS A 485 13.83 -62.04 1.83
C LYS A 485 14.57 -61.84 0.51
N GLU A 486 14.22 -62.61 -0.52
CA GLU A 486 14.79 -62.53 -1.88
C GLU A 486 14.55 -61.15 -2.50
N ALA A 487 13.33 -60.63 -2.46
CA ALA A 487 13.03 -59.30 -2.98
C ALA A 487 13.84 -58.17 -2.29
N VAL A 488 14.11 -58.32 -0.99
CA VAL A 488 14.97 -57.38 -0.24
C VAL A 488 16.44 -57.61 -0.55
N ALA A 489 16.91 -58.87 -0.62
CA ALA A 489 18.29 -59.24 -0.95
C ALA A 489 18.69 -58.72 -2.33
N ASP A 490 17.85 -58.94 -3.35
CA ASP A 490 17.98 -58.40 -4.70
C ASP A 490 18.11 -56.88 -4.67
N LYS A 491 17.28 -56.22 -3.85
CA LYS A 491 17.27 -54.75 -3.76
C LYS A 491 18.57 -54.20 -3.17
N VAL A 492 19.24 -54.95 -2.30
CA VAL A 492 20.51 -54.57 -1.67
C VAL A 492 21.73 -55.21 -2.33
N GLY A 493 21.53 -56.03 -3.37
CA GLY A 493 22.60 -56.70 -4.13
C GLY A 493 23.33 -57.79 -3.34
N LYS A 494 22.59 -58.56 -2.53
CA LYS A 494 23.10 -59.70 -1.76
C LYS A 494 22.55 -61.02 -2.31
N ASP A 495 23.32 -62.09 -2.11
CA ASP A 495 22.87 -63.45 -2.42
C ASP A 495 21.84 -63.95 -1.38
N ASP A 496 20.98 -64.90 -1.77
CA ASP A 496 19.81 -65.34 -0.96
C ASP A 496 20.17 -65.96 0.40
N ASP A 497 21.38 -66.50 0.55
CA ASP A 497 21.85 -67.12 1.79
C ASP A 497 22.54 -66.12 2.74
N GLU A 498 22.85 -64.92 2.26
CA GLU A 498 23.47 -63.88 3.08
C GLU A 498 22.52 -63.39 4.19
N THR A 499 23.14 -62.91 5.27
CA THR A 499 22.40 -62.28 6.36
C THR A 499 22.14 -60.81 6.02
N ILE A 500 20.86 -60.42 6.13
CA ILE A 500 20.41 -59.04 5.97
C ILE A 500 20.38 -58.36 7.34
N TYR A 501 21.02 -57.20 7.41
CA TYR A 501 21.11 -56.32 8.57
C TYR A 501 20.32 -55.04 8.32
N ARG A 502 20.06 -54.27 9.39
CA ARG A 502 19.39 -52.98 9.28
C ARG A 502 20.16 -52.00 8.41
N SER A 503 21.49 -51.98 8.49
CA SER A 503 22.35 -51.17 7.62
C SER A 503 22.17 -51.45 6.13
N ASP A 504 21.85 -52.69 5.75
CA ASP A 504 21.59 -53.04 4.35
C ASP A 504 20.30 -52.38 3.85
N VAL A 505 19.26 -52.37 4.69
CA VAL A 505 17.90 -52.00 4.26
C VAL A 505 17.51 -50.56 4.58
N ILE A 506 18.22 -49.90 5.50
CA ILE A 506 17.86 -48.55 5.99
C ILE A 506 17.84 -47.50 4.87
N ASN A 507 18.63 -47.72 3.81
CA ASN A 507 18.74 -46.80 2.67
C ASN A 507 17.77 -47.15 1.52
N ILE A 508 16.98 -48.22 1.65
CA ILE A 508 15.99 -48.58 0.64
C ILE A 508 14.87 -47.54 0.64
N SER A 509 14.79 -46.75 -0.42
CA SER A 509 13.71 -45.77 -0.61
C SER A 509 12.55 -46.30 -1.46
N SER A 510 12.75 -47.40 -2.18
CA SER A 510 11.75 -48.01 -3.05
C SER A 510 11.94 -49.52 -3.15
N LEU A 511 10.86 -50.28 -2.93
CA LEU A 511 10.82 -51.73 -3.05
C LEU A 511 9.64 -52.12 -3.95
N ASN A 512 9.93 -52.91 -4.98
CA ASN A 512 8.92 -53.53 -5.83
C ASN A 512 9.02 -55.04 -5.62
N ALA A 513 7.99 -55.60 -5.02
CA ALA A 513 7.85 -57.03 -4.76
C ALA A 513 6.47 -57.52 -5.26
N LYS A 514 6.03 -56.95 -6.40
CA LYS A 514 4.80 -57.32 -7.07
C LYS A 514 4.89 -58.75 -7.61
N SER A 515 3.83 -59.54 -7.44
CA SER A 515 3.75 -60.91 -7.99
C SER A 515 4.88 -61.83 -7.52
N SER A 516 5.35 -61.63 -6.29
CA SER A 516 6.47 -62.40 -5.70
C SER A 516 6.01 -63.61 -4.88
N GLY A 517 4.70 -63.77 -4.64
CA GLY A 517 4.17 -64.87 -3.83
C GLY A 517 4.40 -64.68 -2.32
N ILE A 518 4.41 -63.42 -1.87
CA ILE A 518 4.62 -63.05 -0.47
C ILE A 518 3.31 -63.17 0.32
N ASP A 519 3.35 -63.72 1.52
CA ASP A 519 2.21 -63.80 2.44
C ASP A 519 2.50 -63.31 3.87
N ASP A 520 3.79 -63.15 4.24
CA ASP A 520 4.23 -62.57 5.51
C ASP A 520 5.18 -61.39 5.30
N LEU A 521 4.82 -60.23 5.85
CA LEU A 521 5.60 -58.99 5.75
C LEU A 521 6.58 -58.78 6.91
N THR A 522 6.76 -59.77 7.78
CA THR A 522 7.69 -59.69 8.92
C THR A 522 9.11 -59.40 8.44
N GLY A 523 9.74 -58.39 9.03
CA GLY A 523 11.05 -57.86 8.62
C GLY A 523 10.95 -56.57 7.80
N LEU A 524 9.82 -56.33 7.14
CA LEU A 524 9.61 -55.11 6.35
C LEU A 524 9.53 -53.84 7.22
N GLU A 525 9.15 -53.95 8.49
CA GLU A 525 9.04 -52.83 9.43
C GLU A 525 10.36 -52.08 9.68
N TYR A 526 11.50 -52.67 9.30
CA TYR A 526 12.82 -52.06 9.41
C TYR A 526 13.22 -51.21 8.21
N LEU A 527 12.46 -51.24 7.11
CA LEU A 527 12.67 -50.39 5.93
C LEU A 527 12.03 -49.00 6.16
N THR A 528 12.36 -48.35 7.28
CA THR A 528 11.66 -47.16 7.78
C THR A 528 11.82 -45.91 6.91
N ASN A 529 12.76 -45.90 5.97
CA ASN A 529 12.96 -44.82 4.97
C ASN A 529 12.29 -45.11 3.61
N LEU A 530 11.50 -46.17 3.52
CA LEU A 530 10.78 -46.55 2.30
C LEU A 530 9.73 -45.48 1.94
N LYS A 531 9.81 -45.00 0.70
CA LYS A 531 8.90 -43.99 0.12
C LYS A 531 7.94 -44.59 -0.89
N THR A 532 8.37 -45.64 -1.58
CA THR A 532 7.58 -46.36 -2.59
C THR A 532 7.58 -47.84 -2.26
N LEU A 533 6.40 -48.45 -2.18
CA LEU A 533 6.23 -49.88 -1.96
C LEU A 533 5.16 -50.41 -2.91
N ASP A 534 5.53 -51.39 -3.72
CA ASP A 534 4.60 -52.14 -4.56
C ASP A 534 4.58 -53.60 -4.12
N LEU A 535 3.45 -54.02 -3.57
CA LEU A 535 3.16 -55.38 -3.10
C LEU A 535 1.98 -55.99 -3.86
N SER A 536 1.61 -55.42 -5.00
CA SER A 536 0.43 -55.86 -5.75
C SER A 536 0.54 -57.35 -6.16
N ASN A 537 -0.58 -58.04 -6.35
CA ASN A 537 -0.63 -59.45 -6.76
C ASN A 537 0.13 -60.41 -5.82
N ASN A 538 -0.01 -60.24 -4.51
CA ASN A 538 0.49 -61.17 -3.47
C ASN A 538 -0.70 -61.63 -2.61
N SER A 539 -0.54 -62.58 -1.69
CA SER A 539 -1.67 -63.04 -0.84
C SER A 539 -1.54 -62.51 0.58
N LEU A 540 -1.87 -61.22 0.77
CA LEU A 540 -1.68 -60.45 2.00
C LEU A 540 -3.00 -60.08 2.68
N THR A 541 -3.63 -61.03 3.37
CA THR A 541 -4.89 -60.77 4.11
C THR A 541 -4.76 -59.70 5.20
N LYS A 542 -3.54 -59.47 5.71
CA LYS A 542 -3.21 -58.47 6.73
C LYS A 542 -1.82 -57.91 6.46
N VAL A 543 -1.61 -56.65 6.83
CA VAL A 543 -0.34 -55.93 6.59
C VAL A 543 0.16 -55.17 7.84
N PRO A 544 0.25 -55.81 9.02
CA PRO A 544 0.48 -55.12 10.29
C PRO A 544 1.79 -54.33 10.37
N THR A 545 2.82 -54.76 9.64
CA THR A 545 4.16 -54.15 9.61
C THR A 545 4.17 -52.77 8.94
N LEU A 546 3.21 -52.48 8.05
CA LEU A 546 3.14 -51.19 7.35
C LEU A 546 2.93 -50.00 8.29
N THR A 547 2.38 -50.21 9.49
CA THR A 547 2.20 -49.16 10.51
C THR A 547 3.49 -48.42 10.88
N LYS A 548 4.66 -49.03 10.63
CA LYS A 548 5.98 -48.44 10.91
C LYS A 548 6.55 -47.63 9.75
N LEU A 549 5.99 -47.76 8.55
CA LEU A 549 6.52 -47.18 7.32
C LEU A 549 5.91 -45.81 7.03
N THR A 550 5.94 -44.91 8.02
CA THR A 550 5.24 -43.61 8.00
C THR A 550 5.76 -42.63 6.95
N GLN A 551 6.88 -42.95 6.28
CA GLN A 551 7.48 -42.17 5.20
C GLN A 551 6.98 -42.55 3.80
N LEU A 552 6.11 -43.58 3.69
CA LEU A 552 5.53 -43.97 2.41
C LEU A 552 4.76 -42.81 1.77
N LYS A 553 5.09 -42.55 0.50
CA LYS A 553 4.38 -41.63 -0.40
C LYS A 553 3.57 -42.38 -1.44
N THR A 554 4.03 -43.57 -1.84
CA THR A 554 3.38 -44.44 -2.80
C THR A 554 3.26 -45.83 -2.22
N LEU A 555 2.04 -46.33 -2.09
CA LEU A 555 1.75 -47.69 -1.66
C LEU A 555 0.79 -48.34 -2.65
N LYS A 556 1.18 -49.52 -3.16
CA LYS A 556 0.35 -50.33 -4.03
C LYS A 556 0.15 -51.71 -3.41
N LEU A 557 -1.11 -52.05 -3.25
CA LEU A 557 -1.65 -53.27 -2.67
C LEU A 557 -2.81 -53.76 -3.54
N HIS A 558 -2.76 -53.51 -4.85
CA HIS A 558 -3.76 -54.01 -5.79
C HIS A 558 -3.75 -55.55 -5.80
N ASN A 559 -4.91 -56.20 -5.71
CA ASN A 559 -5.01 -57.67 -5.75
C ASN A 559 -4.14 -58.33 -4.67
N THR A 560 -4.47 -58.08 -3.40
CA THR A 560 -3.70 -58.61 -2.25
C THR A 560 -4.49 -59.41 -1.23
N ASP A 561 -5.74 -59.76 -1.49
CA ASP A 561 -6.63 -60.41 -0.52
C ASP A 561 -6.89 -59.60 0.78
N LEU A 562 -6.58 -58.30 0.79
CA LEU A 562 -6.65 -57.45 1.98
C LEU A 562 -8.11 -57.23 2.42
N GLN A 563 -8.38 -57.34 3.72
CA GLN A 563 -9.77 -57.24 4.24
C GLN A 563 -10.04 -55.98 5.07
N ASN A 564 -9.00 -55.33 5.59
CA ASN A 564 -9.18 -54.10 6.38
C ASN A 564 -7.94 -53.20 6.30
N LEU A 565 -8.16 -51.91 6.54
CA LEU A 565 -7.15 -50.85 6.40
C LEU A 565 -6.53 -50.41 7.73
N THR A 566 -6.73 -51.16 8.81
CA THR A 566 -6.32 -50.75 10.17
C THR A 566 -4.83 -50.42 10.24
N ALA A 567 -4.00 -51.20 9.53
CA ALA A 567 -2.55 -51.04 9.51
C ALA A 567 -2.07 -49.84 8.67
N LEU A 568 -2.93 -49.26 7.82
CA LEU A 568 -2.59 -48.04 7.08
C LEU A 568 -2.86 -46.78 7.91
N LYS A 569 -3.59 -46.90 9.03
CA LYS A 569 -3.92 -45.78 9.90
C LYS A 569 -2.63 -45.09 10.39
N GLY A 570 -2.44 -43.83 10.00
CA GLY A 570 -1.25 -43.04 10.34
C GLY A 570 -0.23 -42.89 9.20
N LEU A 571 -0.43 -43.54 8.04
CA LEU A 571 0.37 -43.32 6.83
C LEU A 571 -0.05 -42.03 6.08
N THR A 572 -0.24 -40.93 6.81
CA THR A 572 -0.77 -39.66 6.30
C THR A 572 0.18 -38.94 5.32
N SER A 573 1.40 -39.45 5.14
CA SER A 573 2.37 -38.98 4.14
C SER A 573 2.09 -39.46 2.72
N LEU A 574 1.15 -40.40 2.56
CA LEU A 574 0.79 -40.97 1.26
C LEU A 574 0.22 -39.91 0.32
N THR A 575 0.74 -39.90 -0.91
CA THR A 575 0.25 -39.11 -2.03
C THR A 575 -0.38 -39.99 -3.12
N TYR A 576 -0.03 -41.27 -3.14
CA TYR A 576 -0.54 -42.29 -4.05
C TYR A 576 -0.88 -43.55 -3.25
N LEU A 577 -2.12 -44.04 -3.37
CA LEU A 577 -2.56 -45.29 -2.78
C LEU A 577 -3.38 -46.10 -3.81
N ASP A 578 -3.00 -47.35 -4.01
CA ASP A 578 -3.78 -48.31 -4.78
C ASP A 578 -4.10 -49.52 -3.89
N ILE A 579 -5.38 -49.69 -3.58
CA ILE A 579 -5.93 -50.80 -2.80
C ILE A 579 -7.12 -51.44 -3.55
N SER A 580 -7.16 -51.25 -4.87
CA SER A 580 -8.17 -51.86 -5.75
C SER A 580 -8.06 -53.38 -5.76
N ASP A 581 -9.13 -54.08 -6.16
CA ASP A 581 -9.18 -55.54 -6.26
C ASP A 581 -8.81 -56.23 -4.93
N ASN A 582 -9.61 -56.01 -3.89
CA ASN A 582 -9.38 -56.58 -2.55
C ASN A 582 -10.73 -56.94 -1.91
N TYR A 583 -10.73 -57.27 -0.61
CA TYR A 583 -11.93 -57.61 0.15
C TYR A 583 -12.27 -56.57 1.24
N ILE A 584 -11.96 -55.29 1.00
CA ILE A 584 -12.16 -54.21 1.97
C ILE A 584 -13.62 -53.75 1.95
N THR A 585 -14.22 -53.63 3.14
CA THR A 585 -15.59 -53.11 3.29
C THR A 585 -15.70 -51.86 4.17
N ASP A 586 -14.65 -51.52 4.92
CA ASP A 586 -14.58 -50.33 5.75
C ASP A 586 -13.45 -49.40 5.29
N PHE A 587 -13.84 -48.30 4.63
CA PHE A 587 -12.94 -47.25 4.14
C PHE A 587 -12.79 -46.07 5.12
N SER A 588 -13.40 -46.13 6.32
CA SER A 588 -13.31 -45.07 7.31
C SER A 588 -11.87 -44.67 7.71
N PRO A 589 -10.85 -45.56 7.66
CA PRO A 589 -9.47 -45.15 7.92
C PRO A 589 -8.89 -44.14 6.92
N LEU A 590 -9.47 -44.00 5.72
CA LEU A 590 -8.95 -43.11 4.67
C LEU A 590 -9.22 -41.62 4.93
N LYS A 591 -10.15 -41.27 5.83
CA LYS A 591 -10.57 -39.87 6.07
C LYS A 591 -9.44 -38.88 6.36
N ASP A 592 -8.33 -39.36 6.93
CA ASP A 592 -7.20 -38.54 7.37
C ASP A 592 -6.11 -38.41 6.27
N PHE A 593 -6.28 -39.03 5.10
CA PHE A 593 -5.30 -39.10 4.01
C PHE A 593 -5.42 -37.91 3.04
N VAL A 594 -5.53 -36.70 3.59
CA VAL A 594 -5.80 -35.45 2.85
C VAL A 594 -4.70 -35.02 1.87
N ASN A 595 -3.55 -35.71 1.87
CA ASN A 595 -2.42 -35.44 0.98
C ASN A 595 -2.42 -36.31 -0.30
N LEU A 596 -3.39 -37.22 -0.47
CA LEU A 596 -3.52 -38.03 -1.67
C LEU A 596 -3.84 -37.16 -2.90
N ASN A 597 -3.12 -37.41 -3.99
CA ASN A 597 -3.46 -36.92 -5.34
C ASN A 597 -3.89 -38.06 -6.27
N THR A 598 -3.55 -39.31 -5.94
CA THR A 598 -3.98 -40.51 -6.67
C THR A 598 -4.52 -41.55 -5.70
N LEU A 599 -5.73 -42.04 -5.95
CA LEU A 599 -6.38 -43.04 -5.10
C LEU A 599 -7.19 -44.03 -5.95
N TYR A 600 -6.86 -45.31 -5.87
CA TYR A 600 -7.57 -46.40 -6.55
C TYR A 600 -8.22 -47.34 -5.53
N LEU A 601 -9.55 -47.50 -5.62
CA LEU A 601 -10.40 -48.23 -4.67
C LEU A 601 -11.30 -49.29 -5.32
N ASP A 602 -11.43 -49.31 -6.65
CA ASP A 602 -12.40 -50.16 -7.32
C ASP A 602 -12.18 -51.66 -7.07
N ASP A 603 -13.19 -52.46 -7.40
CA ASP A 603 -13.17 -53.91 -7.26
C ASP A 603 -12.91 -54.43 -5.84
N ASN A 604 -13.38 -53.69 -4.83
CA ASN A 604 -13.45 -54.16 -3.46
C ASN A 604 -14.80 -54.80 -3.13
N TYR A 605 -14.82 -56.10 -2.82
CA TYR A 605 -16.05 -56.85 -2.53
C TYR A 605 -15.94 -57.68 -1.24
N PRO A 606 -17.02 -57.86 -0.45
CA PRO A 606 -16.99 -58.76 0.70
C PRO A 606 -16.75 -60.23 0.27
N LEU A 607 -15.97 -61.00 1.04
CA LEU A 607 -15.71 -62.44 0.81
C LEU A 607 -16.99 -63.27 0.64
N ASN A 608 -18.04 -62.93 1.39
CA ASN A 608 -19.36 -63.52 1.21
C ASN A 608 -20.17 -62.59 0.31
N TYR A 609 -20.11 -62.83 -0.99
CA TYR A 609 -20.81 -62.04 -1.99
C TYR A 609 -22.32 -62.07 -1.73
N THR A 610 -22.88 -60.91 -1.39
CA THR A 610 -24.32 -60.67 -1.40
C THR A 610 -24.65 -59.82 -2.61
N GLU A 611 -25.63 -60.21 -3.42
CA GLU A 611 -26.13 -59.35 -4.49
C GLU A 611 -26.49 -57.97 -3.92
N ASN A 612 -26.00 -56.90 -4.58
CA ASN A 612 -26.20 -55.48 -4.24
C ASN A 612 -25.30 -54.85 -3.16
N TYR A 613 -24.04 -55.28 -3.02
CA TYR A 613 -23.07 -54.52 -2.24
C TYR A 613 -22.65 -53.23 -2.98
N THR A 614 -22.70 -52.09 -2.29
CA THR A 614 -22.18 -50.80 -2.77
C THR A 614 -21.23 -50.25 -1.70
N PRO A 615 -19.94 -50.03 -2.02
CA PRO A 615 -18.98 -49.43 -1.09
C PRO A 615 -19.39 -48.03 -0.63
N ASP A 616 -19.15 -47.69 0.63
CA ASP A 616 -19.25 -46.31 1.13
C ASP A 616 -17.89 -45.60 1.06
N TYR A 617 -17.72 -44.76 0.04
CA TYR A 617 -16.52 -43.95 -0.15
C TYR A 617 -16.62 -42.55 0.49
N SER A 618 -17.73 -42.20 1.16
CA SER A 618 -17.89 -40.89 1.82
C SER A 618 -16.75 -40.47 2.78
N PRO A 619 -15.96 -41.37 3.40
CA PRO A 619 -14.78 -40.96 4.17
C PRO A 619 -13.77 -40.11 3.40
N VAL A 620 -13.68 -40.21 2.06
CA VAL A 620 -12.70 -39.46 1.26
C VAL A 620 -13.19 -38.08 0.79
N ARG A 621 -14.44 -37.70 1.12
CA ARG A 621 -15.12 -36.50 0.60
C ARG A 621 -14.36 -35.19 0.80
N LEU A 622 -13.60 -35.06 1.88
CA LEU A 622 -12.87 -33.83 2.21
C LEU A 622 -11.75 -33.48 1.22
N TYR A 623 -11.24 -34.46 0.47
CA TYR A 623 -10.11 -34.29 -0.45
C TYR A 623 -10.37 -34.87 -1.84
N TYR A 624 -11.58 -35.33 -2.12
CA TYR A 624 -11.95 -35.94 -3.41
C TYR A 624 -11.70 -35.05 -4.63
N ASP A 625 -11.99 -33.75 -4.50
CA ASP A 625 -11.80 -32.77 -5.58
C ASP A 625 -10.32 -32.44 -5.82
N ASN A 626 -9.44 -32.80 -4.88
CA ASN A 626 -7.99 -32.61 -5.00
C ASN A 626 -7.29 -33.83 -5.64
N LEU A 627 -8.01 -34.92 -5.92
CA LEU A 627 -7.46 -36.10 -6.58
C LEU A 627 -7.31 -35.85 -8.09
N ASP A 628 -6.08 -35.88 -8.59
CA ASP A 628 -5.76 -35.85 -10.01
C ASP A 628 -6.19 -37.13 -10.73
N ARG A 629 -6.16 -38.27 -10.04
CA ARG A 629 -6.47 -39.61 -10.59
C ARG A 629 -7.24 -40.47 -9.58
N LYS A 630 -8.33 -41.07 -10.03
CA LYS A 630 -9.21 -41.96 -9.26
C LYS A 630 -10.00 -42.88 -10.19
N ASP A 631 -10.41 -44.04 -9.68
CA ASP A 631 -11.24 -45.04 -10.38
C ASP A 631 -12.70 -45.09 -9.88
N PHE A 632 -12.99 -44.53 -8.70
CA PHE A 632 -14.30 -44.56 -8.07
C PHE A 632 -15.04 -43.21 -8.11
N ASP A 633 -16.36 -43.26 -7.91
CA ASP A 633 -17.24 -42.10 -7.74
C ASP A 633 -17.82 -42.02 -6.31
N LEU A 634 -18.09 -40.79 -5.85
CA LEU A 634 -18.64 -40.47 -4.51
C LEU A 634 -20.17 -40.39 -4.44
#